data_AF-A0A848UVV2-F1
#
_entry.id   AF-A0A848UVV2-F1
#
_cell.length_a   1.000
_cell.length_b   1.000
_cell.length_c   1.000
_cell.angle_alpha   90.00
_cell.angle_beta   90.00
_cell.angle_gamma   90.00
#
_symmetry.space_group_name_H-M   'P 1'
#
loop_
_entity.id
_entity.type
_entity.pdbx_description
1 polymer ?
#
loop_
_entity_poly.entity_id
_entity_poly.type
_entity_poly.pdbx_seq_one_letter_code
_entity_poly.pdbx_strand_id
1 'polypeptide(L)'
;MNFKSALAVLVCGLGVASMSAQSQEQLQHATFISNGTFLGTVPSIADQLANGTFIPAENIQGEVNPKRADTPKGVPGKGALGGPDPLMERQVAHAGSRMATDPLITWECATSGATPSDPTGAVGPDHFVNSWNSAFRIWDKDGNSMTPAASLATIWSGESSGDPIVMYDSYADRFFISQFAFPASFLVAVSTGPDPVNDDWYTYEFSVDQFPDYPKWSLWSDGYYVTANKNSGNAGNTEVIYAIERDLILAGEASPQMVGFPLPDIVTAGFYSPLAFNGNGSVPPPAGNVPVTYVQDNTWAGVSSDHLKVWTVNVDWSSPASSTISDPEIIETEPFDGWFDGGSFSNLPQPSGPDIDCLQAT
;
A
#
# COMPACT_ATOMS: atom_id res chain seq x y z
N MET A 1 85.07 -38.88 -11.65
CA MET A 1 84.48 -38.30 -10.43
C MET A 1 84.08 -36.86 -10.73
N ASN A 2 82.82 -36.61 -11.08
CA ASN A 2 82.07 -35.39 -10.72
C ASN A 2 80.64 -35.47 -11.24
N PHE A 3 79.72 -35.41 -10.28
CA PHE A 3 78.28 -35.26 -10.39
C PHE A 3 77.90 -33.82 -10.78
N LYS A 4 76.60 -33.65 -11.10
CA LYS A 4 75.74 -32.44 -11.03
C LYS A 4 75.45 -31.77 -12.39
N SER A 5 74.22 -31.43 -12.79
CA SER A 5 72.87 -31.60 -12.24
C SER A 5 71.87 -31.27 -13.37
N ALA A 6 70.77 -32.02 -13.48
CA ALA A 6 69.63 -31.66 -14.33
C ALA A 6 68.75 -30.63 -13.60
N LEU A 7 68.39 -29.54 -14.28
CA LEU A 7 67.43 -28.55 -13.79
C LEU A 7 66.08 -28.83 -14.45
N ALA A 8 65.16 -29.44 -13.71
CA ALA A 8 63.77 -29.56 -14.09
C ALA A 8 63.05 -28.26 -13.71
N VAL A 9 62.54 -27.52 -14.70
CA VAL A 9 61.70 -26.34 -14.48
C VAL A 9 60.27 -26.81 -14.26
N LEU A 10 59.83 -26.78 -13.00
CA LEU A 10 58.45 -27.00 -12.60
C LEU A 10 57.68 -25.69 -12.83
N VAL A 11 56.87 -25.62 -13.88
CA VAL A 11 55.92 -24.51 -14.09
C VAL A 11 54.71 -24.77 -13.22
N CYS A 12 54.66 -24.18 -12.02
CA CYS A 12 53.46 -24.14 -11.20
C CYS A 12 52.50 -23.11 -11.81
N GLY A 13 51.41 -23.58 -12.42
CA GLY A 13 50.28 -22.74 -12.82
C GLY A 13 49.55 -22.24 -11.58
N LEU A 14 49.64 -20.93 -11.33
CA LEU A 14 48.76 -20.23 -10.40
C LEU A 14 47.42 -19.99 -11.12
N GLY A 15 46.52 -20.96 -11.02
CA GLY A 15 45.11 -20.75 -11.32
C GLY A 15 44.50 -19.90 -10.20
N VAL A 16 44.28 -18.62 -10.46
CA VAL A 16 43.49 -17.75 -9.58
C VAL A 16 42.04 -18.15 -9.77
N ALA A 17 41.53 -19.01 -8.88
CA ALA A 17 40.10 -19.22 -8.76
C ALA A 17 39.50 -17.95 -8.14
N SER A 18 38.89 -17.11 -8.97
CA SER A 18 38.03 -16.02 -8.53
C SER A 18 36.81 -16.63 -7.85
N MET A 19 36.85 -16.75 -6.51
CA MET A 19 35.66 -17.01 -5.72
C MET A 19 34.82 -15.73 -5.75
N SER A 20 33.78 -15.71 -6.58
CA SER A 20 32.69 -14.77 -6.40
C SER A 20 32.01 -15.14 -5.08
N ALA A 21 32.22 -14.35 -4.03
CA ALA A 21 31.38 -14.41 -2.85
C ALA A 21 29.97 -14.00 -3.31
N GLN A 22 29.03 -14.96 -3.40
CA GLN A 22 27.62 -14.61 -3.34
C GLN A 22 27.41 -14.01 -1.95
N SER A 23 27.07 -12.73 -1.87
CA SER A 23 26.57 -12.14 -0.64
C SER A 23 25.33 -12.94 -0.23
N GLN A 24 25.39 -13.61 0.91
CA GLN A 24 24.23 -14.26 1.48
C GLN A 24 23.29 -13.14 1.96
N GLU A 25 22.11 -13.06 1.35
CA GLU A 25 21.05 -12.13 1.72
C GLU A 25 20.78 -12.23 3.23
N GLN A 26 20.92 -11.13 3.96
CA GLN A 26 20.77 -11.14 5.41
C GLN A 26 19.29 -10.94 5.74
N LEU A 27 18.56 -12.04 5.90
CA LEU A 27 17.17 -11.98 6.32
C LEU A 27 17.06 -11.41 7.74
N GLN A 28 16.16 -10.44 7.92
CA GLN A 28 15.75 -9.95 9.23
C GLN A 28 14.45 -10.62 9.64
N HIS A 29 14.35 -11.01 10.91
CA HIS A 29 13.13 -11.62 11.45
C HIS A 29 12.07 -10.58 11.78
N ALA A 30 10.83 -11.03 11.88
CA ALA A 30 9.75 -10.20 12.43
C ALA A 30 10.13 -9.64 13.80
N THR A 31 9.93 -8.34 13.98
CA THR A 31 10.23 -7.63 15.23
C THR A 31 8.98 -7.35 16.06
N PHE A 32 7.80 -7.53 15.46
CA PHE A 32 6.50 -7.43 16.11
C PHE A 32 5.63 -8.64 15.81
N ILE A 33 4.98 -9.18 16.83
CA ILE A 33 4.00 -10.26 16.74
C ILE A 33 2.88 -9.93 17.73
N SER A 34 1.65 -9.87 17.24
CA SER A 34 0.46 -9.71 18.06
C SER A 34 -0.71 -10.49 17.48
N ASN A 35 -1.87 -10.36 18.12
CA ASN A 35 -3.15 -10.80 17.57
C ASN A 35 -4.08 -9.60 17.45
N GLY A 36 -4.94 -9.64 16.43
CA GLY A 36 -6.10 -8.77 16.34
C GLY A 36 -7.19 -9.18 17.32
N THR A 37 -8.08 -8.24 17.58
CA THR A 37 -9.28 -8.42 18.38
C THR A 37 -10.49 -8.46 17.46
N PHE A 38 -11.26 -9.56 17.50
CA PHE A 38 -12.57 -9.59 16.84
C PHE A 38 -13.57 -8.71 17.61
N LEU A 39 -14.07 -7.69 16.94
CA LEU A 39 -15.04 -6.73 17.50
C LEU A 39 -16.48 -7.25 17.38
N GLY A 40 -16.71 -8.23 16.49
CA GLY A 40 -17.98 -8.90 16.32
C GLY A 40 -18.45 -8.92 14.85
N THR A 41 -19.60 -9.58 14.66
CA THR A 41 -20.34 -9.55 13.40
C THR A 41 -21.32 -8.38 13.42
N VAL A 42 -21.22 -7.53 12.42
CA VAL A 42 -22.12 -6.40 12.20
C VAL A 42 -23.17 -6.81 11.16
N PRO A 43 -24.47 -6.58 11.41
CA PRO A 43 -25.51 -6.92 10.45
C PRO A 43 -25.32 -6.24 9.09
N SER A 44 -25.86 -6.86 8.05
CA SER A 44 -25.91 -6.30 6.70
C SER A 44 -26.43 -4.86 6.66
N ILE A 45 -26.01 -4.08 5.67
CA ILE A 45 -26.43 -2.68 5.54
C ILE A 45 -27.97 -2.61 5.34
N ALA A 46 -28.55 -3.58 4.63
CA ALA A 46 -30.00 -3.71 4.49
C ALA A 46 -30.71 -3.91 5.84
N ASP A 47 -30.21 -4.80 6.70
CA ASP A 47 -30.81 -5.03 8.03
C ASP A 47 -30.65 -3.82 8.95
N GLN A 48 -29.52 -3.13 8.88
CA GLN A 48 -29.30 -1.91 9.65
C GLN A 48 -30.25 -0.78 9.22
N LEU A 49 -30.55 -0.67 7.92
CA LEU A 49 -31.56 0.27 7.40
C LEU A 49 -32.97 -0.12 7.89
N ALA A 50 -33.31 -1.40 7.87
CA ALA A 50 -34.61 -1.89 8.31
C ALA A 50 -34.85 -1.71 9.82
N ASN A 51 -33.80 -1.90 10.62
CA ASN A 51 -33.88 -1.86 12.09
C ASN A 51 -33.50 -0.50 12.69
N GLY A 52 -33.12 0.48 11.85
CA GLY A 52 -32.82 1.85 12.27
C GLY A 52 -31.48 2.02 12.98
N THR A 53 -30.53 1.10 12.79
CA THR A 53 -29.16 1.20 13.33
C THR A 53 -28.15 1.78 12.34
N PHE A 54 -28.55 1.94 11.06
CA PHE A 54 -27.74 2.58 10.03
C PHE A 54 -27.38 4.02 10.40
N ILE A 55 -26.11 4.39 10.26
CA ILE A 55 -25.62 5.75 10.56
C ILE A 55 -25.32 6.46 9.24
N PRO A 56 -26.16 7.42 8.79
CA PRO A 56 -25.90 8.14 7.55
C PRO A 56 -24.61 8.96 7.65
N ALA A 57 -23.88 9.05 6.55
CA ALA A 57 -22.76 9.97 6.44
C ALA A 57 -23.25 11.42 6.53
N GLU A 58 -22.41 12.30 7.09
CA GLU A 58 -22.67 13.73 7.01
C GLU A 58 -22.61 14.18 5.55
N ASN A 59 -23.70 14.75 5.05
CA ASN A 59 -23.79 15.21 3.67
C ASN A 59 -23.15 16.60 3.54
N ILE A 60 -21.82 16.64 3.57
CA ILE A 60 -21.06 17.86 3.29
C ILE A 60 -20.73 17.88 1.80
N GLN A 61 -21.48 18.67 1.04
CA GLN A 61 -21.17 18.92 -0.36
C GLN A 61 -19.95 19.85 -0.44
N GLY A 62 -18.82 19.31 -0.87
CA GLY A 62 -17.64 20.04 -1.29
C GLY A 62 -17.21 19.61 -2.69
N GLU A 63 -16.53 20.50 -3.39
CA GLU A 63 -15.90 20.17 -4.68
C GLU A 63 -14.70 19.24 -4.40
N VAL A 64 -14.65 18.11 -5.11
CA VAL A 64 -13.50 17.21 -5.13
C VAL A 64 -12.71 17.45 -6.41
N ASN A 65 -11.38 17.34 -6.35
CA ASN A 65 -10.54 17.45 -7.54
C ASN A 65 -10.95 16.36 -8.54
N PRO A 66 -11.40 16.71 -9.77
CA PRO A 66 -11.73 15.69 -10.74
C PRO A 66 -10.48 14.90 -11.10
N LYS A 67 -10.64 13.59 -11.29
CA LYS A 67 -9.53 12.73 -11.75
C LYS A 67 -9.00 13.28 -13.08
N ARG A 68 -7.71 13.62 -13.13
CA ARG A 68 -7.05 14.27 -14.29
C ARG A 68 -7.50 15.71 -14.58
N ALA A 69 -7.92 16.47 -13.56
CA ALA A 69 -8.22 17.91 -13.69
C ALA A 69 -7.11 18.67 -14.43
N ASP A 70 -5.86 18.34 -14.10
CA ASP A 70 -4.69 18.71 -14.86
C ASP A 70 -4.14 17.49 -15.60
N THR A 71 -4.04 17.58 -16.93
CA THR A 71 -3.06 16.78 -17.68
C THR A 71 -1.70 16.96 -17.02
N PRO A 72 -0.85 15.91 -16.91
CA PRO A 72 0.51 16.07 -16.40
C PRO A 72 1.22 17.17 -17.20
N LYS A 73 1.30 18.37 -16.62
CA LYS A 73 2.13 19.44 -17.17
C LYS A 73 3.52 19.09 -16.69
N GLY A 74 4.33 18.47 -17.54
CA GLY A 74 5.75 18.32 -17.25
C GLY A 74 6.29 19.72 -16.99
N VAL A 75 6.62 20.03 -15.74
CA VAL A 75 7.15 21.36 -15.38
C VAL A 75 8.67 21.25 -15.48
N PRO A 76 9.31 21.86 -16.48
CA PRO A 76 10.75 21.73 -16.66
C PRO A 76 11.51 22.33 -15.47
N GLY A 77 12.49 21.60 -14.94
CA GLY A 77 13.49 22.14 -14.01
C GLY A 77 13.08 22.25 -12.54
N LYS A 78 12.23 21.33 -12.04
CA LYS A 78 11.90 21.27 -10.60
C LYS A 78 12.87 20.40 -9.77
N GLY A 79 13.65 19.51 -10.40
CA GLY A 79 14.60 18.60 -9.73
C GLY A 79 16.07 18.98 -9.71
N ALA A 80 16.88 18.17 -9.01
CA ALA A 80 18.29 18.47 -8.73
C ALA A 80 19.23 18.47 -9.94
N LEU A 81 18.84 17.90 -11.08
CA LEU A 81 19.70 17.89 -12.27
C LEU A 81 19.90 19.30 -12.88
N GLY A 82 19.21 20.34 -12.38
CA GLY A 82 19.38 21.72 -12.85
C GLY A 82 18.93 21.93 -14.30
N GLY A 83 18.16 20.99 -14.84
CA GLY A 83 17.62 20.94 -16.20
C GLY A 83 16.28 20.18 -16.24
N PRO A 84 15.62 20.08 -17.40
CA PRO A 84 14.37 19.30 -17.53
C PRO A 84 14.62 17.82 -17.20
N ASP A 85 13.63 17.16 -16.58
CA ASP A 85 13.66 15.71 -16.34
C ASP A 85 13.92 14.97 -17.68
N PRO A 86 14.98 14.14 -17.77
CA PRO A 86 15.31 13.37 -18.97
C PRO A 86 14.18 12.46 -19.48
N LEU A 87 13.27 12.05 -18.59
CA LEU A 87 12.09 11.25 -18.90
C LEU A 87 10.91 12.09 -19.41
N MET A 88 10.90 13.40 -19.16
CA MET A 88 9.79 14.28 -19.52
C MET A 88 9.50 14.26 -21.02
N GLU A 89 10.53 14.36 -21.87
CA GLU A 89 10.36 14.31 -23.32
C GLU A 89 9.78 12.96 -23.77
N ARG A 90 10.25 11.85 -23.18
CA ARG A 90 9.71 10.52 -23.46
C ARG A 90 8.26 10.41 -23.01
N GLN A 91 7.92 10.88 -21.82
CA GLN A 91 6.56 10.86 -21.30
C GLN A 91 5.61 11.69 -22.17
N VAL A 92 6.00 12.91 -22.56
CA VAL A 92 5.20 13.78 -23.44
C VAL A 92 5.02 13.14 -24.82
N ALA A 93 6.08 12.55 -25.40
CA ALA A 93 5.99 11.85 -26.68
C ALA A 93 5.04 10.63 -26.65
N HIS A 94 4.91 9.98 -25.49
CA HIS A 94 4.04 8.82 -25.29
C HIS A 94 2.68 9.16 -24.65
N ALA A 95 2.43 10.41 -24.28
CA ALA A 95 1.18 10.83 -23.62
C ALA A 95 -0.05 10.55 -24.49
N GLY A 96 0.09 10.52 -25.81
CA GLY A 96 -0.96 10.16 -26.76
C GLY A 96 -0.94 8.70 -27.25
N SER A 97 0.06 7.89 -26.89
CA SER A 97 0.20 6.51 -27.41
C SER A 97 -0.55 5.48 -26.57
N ARG A 98 -0.98 5.83 -25.36
CA ARG A 98 -1.91 5.02 -24.57
C ARG A 98 -3.32 5.38 -25.00
N MET A 99 -3.87 4.67 -25.99
CA MET A 99 -5.31 4.73 -26.26
C MET A 99 -6.05 4.15 -25.05
N ALA A 100 -6.35 5.01 -24.07
CA ALA A 100 -7.35 4.67 -23.07
C ALA A 100 -8.67 4.52 -23.81
N THR A 101 -9.34 3.38 -23.66
CA THR A 101 -10.73 3.26 -24.07
C THR A 101 -11.55 4.27 -23.27
N ASP A 102 -12.51 4.92 -23.92
CA ASP A 102 -13.46 5.77 -23.22
C ASP A 102 -14.14 4.97 -22.09
N PRO A 103 -14.40 5.58 -20.93
CA PRO A 103 -15.17 4.92 -19.87
C PRO A 103 -16.52 4.45 -20.43
N LEU A 104 -16.90 3.21 -20.11
CA LEU A 104 -18.22 2.68 -20.48
C LEU A 104 -19.34 3.47 -19.80
N ILE A 105 -19.07 3.94 -18.59
CA ILE A 105 -19.98 4.71 -17.75
C ILE A 105 -19.16 5.58 -16.79
N THR A 106 -19.69 6.75 -16.44
CA THR A 106 -19.12 7.69 -15.46
C THR A 106 -20.25 8.22 -14.59
N TRP A 107 -20.08 8.22 -13.28
CA TRP A 107 -21.00 8.84 -12.33
C TRP A 107 -20.25 9.39 -11.12
N GLU A 108 -20.91 10.30 -10.40
CA GLU A 108 -20.40 10.87 -9.15
C GLU A 108 -20.61 9.88 -8.00
N CYS A 109 -19.52 9.38 -7.42
CA CYS A 109 -19.56 8.37 -6.36
C CYS A 109 -19.20 8.89 -4.97
N ALA A 110 -18.59 10.08 -4.86
CA ALA A 110 -18.19 10.67 -3.58
C ALA A 110 -18.45 12.18 -3.57
N THR A 111 -18.84 12.69 -2.41
CA THR A 111 -18.87 14.13 -2.11
C THR A 111 -18.27 14.30 -0.72
N SER A 112 -17.27 15.17 -0.59
CA SER A 112 -16.58 15.37 0.67
C SER A 112 -16.37 16.85 0.93
N GLY A 113 -16.60 17.28 2.17
CA GLY A 113 -16.09 18.55 2.68
C GLY A 113 -14.67 18.46 3.25
N ALA A 114 -14.14 17.24 3.39
CA ALA A 114 -12.76 17.02 3.82
C ALA A 114 -11.80 17.35 2.67
N THR A 115 -10.63 17.84 3.06
CA THR A 115 -9.57 18.24 2.15
C THR A 115 -8.24 17.79 2.77
N PRO A 116 -7.61 16.72 2.25
CA PRO A 116 -8.02 15.89 1.11
C PRO A 116 -9.30 15.07 1.34
N SER A 117 -9.90 14.56 0.25
CA SER A 117 -11.14 13.80 0.29
C SER A 117 -10.96 12.28 0.42
N ASP A 118 -9.72 11.79 0.29
CA ASP A 118 -9.29 10.39 0.45
C ASP A 118 -10.18 9.35 -0.25
N PRO A 119 -10.48 9.49 -1.57
CA PRO A 119 -11.38 8.58 -2.25
C PRO A 119 -10.70 7.24 -2.54
N THR A 120 -11.33 6.14 -2.13
CA THR A 120 -10.94 4.79 -2.55
C THR A 120 -12.15 3.97 -2.99
N GLY A 121 -11.92 2.82 -3.60
CA GLY A 121 -13.03 1.97 -4.04
C GLY A 121 -12.57 0.69 -4.71
N ALA A 122 -13.42 -0.32 -4.62
CA ALA A 122 -13.21 -1.62 -5.23
C ALA A 122 -14.45 -2.10 -5.98
N VAL A 123 -14.19 -2.82 -7.06
CA VAL A 123 -15.21 -3.40 -7.93
C VAL A 123 -15.27 -4.90 -7.65
N GLY A 124 -16.42 -5.37 -7.19
CA GLY A 124 -16.77 -6.80 -7.17
C GLY A 124 -17.57 -7.20 -8.42
N PRO A 125 -18.12 -8.44 -8.43
CA PRO A 125 -18.91 -8.98 -9.54
C PRO A 125 -20.12 -8.11 -9.87
N ASP A 126 -20.93 -7.79 -8.85
CA ASP A 126 -22.22 -7.11 -9.01
C ASP A 126 -22.26 -5.72 -8.36
N HIS A 127 -21.23 -5.37 -7.59
CA HIS A 127 -21.21 -4.15 -6.78
C HIS A 127 -19.93 -3.34 -7.01
N PHE A 128 -20.06 -2.03 -6.88
CA PHE A 128 -18.94 -1.12 -6.64
C PHE A 128 -19.11 -0.52 -5.25
N VAL A 129 -18.06 -0.63 -4.43
CA VAL A 129 -18.03 -0.01 -3.10
C VAL A 129 -16.95 1.05 -3.13
N ASN A 130 -17.31 2.27 -2.75
CA ASN A 130 -16.36 3.37 -2.63
C ASN A 130 -16.42 3.97 -1.24
N SER A 131 -15.30 4.55 -0.81
CA SER A 131 -15.19 5.30 0.44
C SER A 131 -14.48 6.62 0.21
N TRP A 132 -14.65 7.54 1.16
CA TRP A 132 -14.01 8.84 1.20
C TRP A 132 -13.97 9.34 2.65
N ASN A 133 -12.78 9.68 3.13
CA ASN A 133 -12.50 10.21 4.47
C ASN A 133 -13.21 9.48 5.63
N SER A 134 -14.47 9.76 5.97
CA SER A 134 -15.20 9.07 7.05
C SER A 134 -16.47 8.34 6.59
N ALA A 135 -16.63 8.11 5.29
CA ALA A 135 -17.86 7.57 4.70
C ALA A 135 -17.61 6.55 3.61
N PHE A 136 -18.64 5.76 3.29
CA PHE A 136 -18.66 4.83 2.17
C PHE A 136 -20.06 4.71 1.55
N ARG A 137 -20.14 4.13 0.36
CA ARG A 137 -21.39 3.85 -0.33
C ARG A 137 -21.27 2.66 -1.28
N ILE A 138 -22.40 1.98 -1.48
CA ILE A 138 -22.51 0.80 -2.34
C ILE A 138 -23.38 1.14 -3.55
N TRP A 139 -22.90 0.75 -4.72
CA TRP A 139 -23.50 0.98 -6.03
C TRP A 139 -23.63 -0.33 -6.79
N ASP A 140 -24.60 -0.38 -7.69
CA ASP A 140 -24.63 -1.41 -8.72
C ASP A 140 -23.60 -1.08 -9.84
N LYS A 141 -23.49 -1.98 -10.82
CA LYS A 141 -22.59 -1.84 -11.97
C LYS A 141 -23.03 -0.79 -13.00
N ASP A 142 -24.27 -0.32 -12.91
CA ASP A 142 -24.86 0.71 -13.75
C ASP A 142 -24.81 2.11 -13.10
N GLY A 143 -24.14 2.23 -11.95
CA GLY A 143 -23.95 3.49 -11.23
C GLY A 143 -25.17 3.95 -10.43
N ASN A 144 -26.18 3.08 -10.23
CA ASN A 144 -27.26 3.38 -9.31
C ASN A 144 -26.83 3.08 -7.88
N SER A 145 -27.17 4.00 -7.00
CA SER A 145 -26.94 3.84 -5.56
C SER A 145 -27.82 2.73 -5.00
N MET A 146 -27.22 1.76 -4.32
CA MET A 146 -27.95 0.70 -3.60
C MET A 146 -28.18 1.05 -2.12
N THR A 147 -27.35 1.94 -1.56
CA THR A 147 -27.50 2.41 -0.18
C THR A 147 -27.41 3.94 -0.11
N PRO A 148 -27.99 4.59 0.92
CA PRO A 148 -27.55 5.94 1.29
C PRO A 148 -26.04 5.96 1.56
N ALA A 149 -25.43 7.15 1.50
CA ALA A 149 -24.06 7.30 2.00
C ALA A 149 -24.03 6.98 3.49
N ALA A 150 -23.12 6.08 3.88
CA ALA A 150 -22.98 5.56 5.22
C ALA A 150 -21.74 6.15 5.89
N SER A 151 -21.85 6.55 7.15
CA SER A 151 -20.66 6.79 7.98
C SER A 151 -19.93 5.46 8.19
N LEU A 152 -18.59 5.48 8.29
CA LEU A 152 -17.82 4.30 8.72
C LEU A 152 -18.31 3.78 10.10
N ALA A 153 -18.92 4.65 10.91
CA ALA A 153 -19.52 4.26 12.18
C ALA A 153 -20.71 3.26 12.02
N THR A 154 -21.25 3.10 10.80
CA THR A 154 -22.22 2.04 10.46
C THR A 154 -21.60 0.65 10.57
N ILE A 155 -20.29 0.53 10.33
CA ILE A 155 -19.53 -0.71 10.49
C ILE A 155 -18.88 -0.75 11.88
N TRP A 156 -18.27 0.36 12.33
CA TRP A 156 -17.62 0.43 13.64
C TRP A 156 -18.32 1.43 14.55
N SER A 157 -19.31 0.97 15.32
CA SER A 157 -20.13 1.84 16.18
C SER A 157 -19.29 2.78 17.04
N GLY A 158 -19.43 4.09 16.82
CA GLY A 158 -18.72 5.14 17.55
C GLY A 158 -17.35 5.51 17.00
N GLU A 159 -16.92 4.92 15.88
CA GLU A 159 -15.61 5.13 15.28
C GLU A 159 -15.71 5.42 13.78
N SER A 160 -15.20 6.58 13.38
CA SER A 160 -15.20 7.08 12.01
C SER A 160 -14.00 8.00 11.73
N SER A 161 -12.88 7.74 12.39
CA SER A 161 -11.65 8.54 12.32
C SER A 161 -11.13 8.67 10.89
N GLY A 162 -11.27 7.63 10.06
CA GLY A 162 -11.19 7.74 8.61
C GLY A 162 -9.95 7.17 7.92
N ASP A 163 -9.63 7.79 6.78
CA ASP A 163 -8.72 7.31 5.70
C ASP A 163 -8.99 5.86 5.25
N PRO A 164 -10.21 5.58 4.74
CA PRO A 164 -10.66 4.24 4.48
C PRO A 164 -10.11 3.70 3.17
N ILE A 165 -9.61 2.46 3.22
CA ILE A 165 -9.24 1.71 2.03
C ILE A 165 -10.29 0.64 1.76
N VAL A 166 -10.84 0.63 0.54
CA VAL A 166 -11.73 -0.44 0.07
C VAL A 166 -10.96 -1.34 -0.90
N MET A 167 -11.02 -2.66 -0.66
CA MET A 167 -10.52 -3.68 -1.57
C MET A 167 -11.61 -4.71 -1.86
N TYR A 168 -11.46 -5.46 -2.96
CA TYR A 168 -12.24 -6.65 -3.21
C TYR A 168 -11.29 -7.85 -3.20
N ASP A 169 -11.46 -8.72 -2.21
CA ASP A 169 -10.78 -9.99 -2.15
C ASP A 169 -11.40 -10.96 -3.15
N SER A 170 -10.88 -10.92 -4.38
CA SER A 170 -11.35 -11.75 -5.49
C SER A 170 -11.08 -13.25 -5.32
N TYR A 171 -10.28 -13.66 -4.33
CA TYR A 171 -10.01 -15.07 -4.06
C TYR A 171 -10.96 -15.66 -3.02
N ALA A 172 -11.62 -14.81 -2.22
CA ALA A 172 -12.67 -15.20 -1.27
C ALA A 172 -14.05 -14.65 -1.63
N ASP A 173 -14.17 -13.89 -2.72
CA ASP A 173 -15.39 -13.19 -3.13
C ASP A 173 -15.94 -12.27 -2.02
N ARG A 174 -15.08 -11.47 -1.36
CA ARG A 174 -15.47 -10.58 -0.25
C ARG A 174 -15.04 -9.15 -0.48
N PHE A 175 -15.82 -8.19 0.02
CA PHE A 175 -15.38 -6.81 0.15
C PHE A 175 -14.62 -6.64 1.46
N PHE A 176 -13.58 -5.82 1.41
CA PHE A 176 -12.77 -5.40 2.54
C PHE A 176 -12.87 -3.89 2.66
N ILE A 177 -13.10 -3.37 3.87
CA ILE A 177 -13.02 -1.95 4.20
C ILE A 177 -12.14 -1.81 5.42
N SER A 178 -11.19 -0.88 5.40
CA SER A 178 -10.44 -0.48 6.60
C SER A 178 -10.68 0.97 6.97
N GLN A 179 -10.23 1.35 8.17
CA GLN A 179 -9.93 2.72 8.58
C GLN A 179 -8.81 2.70 9.64
N PHE A 180 -8.21 3.84 9.96
CA PHE A 180 -7.44 3.97 11.20
C PHE A 180 -8.36 4.29 12.38
N ALA A 181 -7.86 4.10 13.60
CA ALA A 181 -8.50 4.60 14.82
C ALA A 181 -7.46 5.14 15.82
N PHE A 182 -7.89 6.08 16.66
CA PHE A 182 -7.05 6.68 17.69
C PHE A 182 -7.03 5.83 18.97
N PRO A 183 -5.90 5.80 19.71
CA PRO A 183 -4.66 6.51 19.43
C PRO A 183 -3.80 5.88 18.32
N ALA A 184 -3.92 4.58 18.08
CA ALA A 184 -3.11 3.86 17.09
C ALA A 184 -3.62 2.43 16.81
N SER A 185 -4.56 2.29 15.87
CA SER A 185 -4.95 0.96 15.36
C SER A 185 -5.42 1.00 13.91
N PHE A 186 -5.37 -0.16 13.26
CA PHE A 186 -6.14 -0.44 12.06
C PHE A 186 -7.46 -1.10 12.44
N LEU A 187 -8.55 -0.63 11.87
CA LEU A 187 -9.82 -1.31 11.89
C LEU A 187 -10.05 -1.95 10.53
N VAL A 188 -10.50 -3.20 10.54
CA VAL A 188 -10.73 -4.01 9.34
C VAL A 188 -12.12 -4.60 9.40
N ALA A 189 -12.83 -4.53 8.28
CA ALA A 189 -14.12 -5.16 8.09
C ALA A 189 -14.09 -5.95 6.80
N VAL A 190 -14.55 -7.20 6.84
CA VAL A 190 -14.70 -8.05 5.66
C VAL A 190 -16.12 -8.55 5.59
N SER A 191 -16.77 -8.41 4.44
CA SER A 191 -18.11 -8.93 4.24
C SER A 191 -18.12 -10.46 4.39
N THR A 192 -19.25 -11.04 4.78
CA THR A 192 -19.40 -12.50 4.95
C THR A 192 -19.76 -13.20 3.63
N GLY A 193 -20.04 -12.43 2.57
CA GLY A 193 -20.27 -12.86 1.19
C GLY A 193 -19.96 -11.76 0.16
N PRO A 194 -20.28 -11.97 -1.13
CA PRO A 194 -20.00 -11.03 -2.23
C PRO A 194 -21.01 -9.89 -2.35
N ASP A 195 -22.10 -9.89 -1.59
CA ASP A 195 -23.15 -8.88 -1.59
C ASP A 195 -22.97 -7.95 -0.38
N PRO A 196 -22.22 -6.84 -0.50
CA PRO A 196 -21.95 -5.95 0.62
C PRO A 196 -23.20 -5.21 1.15
N VAL A 197 -24.33 -5.30 0.46
CA VAL A 197 -25.62 -4.73 0.91
C VAL A 197 -26.33 -5.70 1.85
N ASN A 198 -26.36 -6.98 1.49
CA ASN A 198 -27.19 -7.99 2.15
C ASN A 198 -26.40 -8.98 3.02
N ASP A 199 -25.07 -9.04 2.88
CA ASP A 199 -24.21 -9.86 3.74
C ASP A 199 -23.76 -9.07 4.98
N ASP A 200 -23.62 -9.80 6.08
CA ASP A 200 -23.04 -9.28 7.33
C ASP A 200 -21.54 -8.98 7.16
N TRP A 201 -20.93 -8.34 8.15
CA TRP A 201 -19.51 -7.98 8.16
C TRP A 201 -18.81 -8.49 9.42
N TYR A 202 -17.67 -9.16 9.26
CA TYR A 202 -16.76 -9.45 10.37
C TYR A 202 -15.87 -8.25 10.61
N THR A 203 -15.78 -7.79 11.86
CA THR A 203 -15.01 -6.58 12.21
C THR A 203 -13.89 -6.88 13.19
N TYR A 204 -12.76 -6.22 12.99
CA TYR A 204 -11.51 -6.46 13.70
C TYR A 204 -10.79 -5.17 14.03
N GLU A 205 -10.02 -5.20 15.12
CA GLU A 205 -9.05 -4.17 15.49
C GLU A 205 -7.65 -4.76 15.62
N PHE A 206 -6.66 -4.05 15.07
CA PHE A 206 -5.24 -4.37 15.14
C PHE A 206 -4.47 -3.17 15.69
N SER A 207 -4.10 -3.22 16.96
CA SER A 207 -3.35 -2.14 17.62
C SER A 207 -1.89 -2.11 17.18
N VAL A 208 -1.36 -0.90 17.01
CA VAL A 208 0.05 -0.63 16.66
C VAL A 208 0.65 0.39 17.63
N ASP A 209 1.95 0.60 17.56
CA ASP A 209 2.76 1.44 18.47
C ASP A 209 2.62 2.95 18.20
N GLN A 210 2.30 3.35 16.97
CA GLN A 210 2.10 4.73 16.57
C GLN A 210 0.95 4.84 15.55
N PHE A 211 0.25 5.98 15.56
CA PHE A 211 -0.81 6.32 14.61
C PHE A 211 -0.40 5.97 13.16
N PRO A 212 -1.10 5.05 12.50
CA PRO A 212 -0.67 4.51 11.20
C PRO A 212 -1.34 5.25 10.04
N ASP A 213 -0.88 6.47 9.79
CA ASP A 213 -1.43 7.34 8.74
C ASP A 213 -1.14 6.82 7.32
N TYR A 214 -2.01 7.17 6.38
CA TYR A 214 -1.88 6.86 4.95
C TYR A 214 -1.64 5.38 4.61
N PRO A 215 -2.46 4.44 5.15
CA PRO A 215 -2.21 3.03 4.99
C PRO A 215 -2.36 2.57 3.54
N LYS A 216 -1.49 1.67 3.10
CA LYS A 216 -1.62 0.98 1.81
C LYS A 216 -1.83 -0.50 2.01
N TRP A 217 -3.05 -0.94 1.74
CA TRP A 217 -3.42 -2.34 1.83
C TRP A 217 -3.16 -3.09 0.54
N SER A 218 -2.85 -4.38 0.66
CA SER A 218 -2.66 -5.29 -0.45
C SER A 218 -3.14 -6.68 -0.07
N LEU A 219 -3.77 -7.34 -1.03
CA LEU A 219 -4.15 -8.74 -0.95
C LEU A 219 -3.00 -9.62 -1.46
N TRP A 220 -2.59 -10.59 -0.67
CA TRP A 220 -1.79 -11.72 -1.15
C TRP A 220 -2.48 -13.03 -0.80
N SER A 221 -1.94 -14.16 -1.27
CA SER A 221 -2.57 -15.46 -1.07
C SER A 221 -2.63 -15.90 0.39
N ASP A 222 -1.67 -15.46 1.20
CA ASP A 222 -1.46 -15.90 2.58
C ASP A 222 -1.82 -14.84 3.62
N GLY A 223 -2.18 -13.63 3.21
CA GLY A 223 -2.41 -12.54 4.15
C GLY A 223 -2.90 -11.25 3.50
N TYR A 224 -3.43 -10.37 4.34
CA TYR A 224 -3.57 -8.96 4.02
C TYR A 224 -2.31 -8.24 4.49
N TYR A 225 -1.69 -7.47 3.61
CA TYR A 225 -0.48 -6.72 3.90
C TYR A 225 -0.84 -5.24 3.95
N VAL A 226 -0.26 -4.52 4.91
CA VAL A 226 -0.45 -3.08 5.04
C VAL A 226 0.87 -2.41 5.32
N THR A 227 1.12 -1.29 4.66
CA THR A 227 2.17 -0.34 5.04
C THR A 227 1.53 0.93 5.60
N ALA A 228 2.26 1.67 6.43
CA ALA A 228 1.78 2.96 6.94
C ALA A 228 2.89 4.00 7.05
N ASN A 229 2.55 5.27 6.81
CA ASN A 229 3.43 6.40 7.00
C ASN A 229 3.55 6.76 8.49
N LYS A 230 4.39 6.02 9.22
CA LYS A 230 4.67 6.28 10.64
C LYS A 230 6.16 6.19 10.94
N ASN A 231 6.62 6.68 12.10
CA ASN A 231 8.05 6.61 12.45
C ASN A 231 9.00 7.16 11.35
N SER A 232 8.61 8.25 10.67
CA SER A 232 9.43 8.87 9.60
C SER A 232 10.88 9.09 10.06
N GLY A 233 11.84 8.73 9.21
CA GLY A 233 13.27 8.78 9.52
C GLY A 233 13.79 7.59 10.34
N ASN A 234 12.93 6.67 10.76
CA ASN A 234 13.31 5.44 11.46
C ASN A 234 12.61 4.18 10.94
N ALA A 235 11.98 4.25 9.77
CA ALA A 235 11.27 3.14 9.12
C ALA A 235 12.15 1.89 8.90
N GLY A 236 13.48 2.04 8.86
CA GLY A 236 14.42 0.92 8.78
C GLY A 236 14.66 0.16 10.07
N ASN A 237 14.17 0.65 11.21
CA ASN A 237 14.34 -0.01 12.51
C ASN A 237 13.05 -0.12 13.33
N THR A 238 11.91 0.32 12.77
CA THR A 238 10.60 0.24 13.42
C THR A 238 9.59 -0.35 12.47
N GLU A 239 8.59 -1.04 12.99
CA GLU A 239 7.61 -1.72 12.17
C GLU A 239 6.75 -0.73 11.40
N VAL A 240 6.74 -0.86 10.09
CA VAL A 240 5.99 0.01 9.16
C VAL A 240 5.28 -0.81 8.09
N ILE A 241 5.56 -2.12 8.04
CA ILE A 241 4.83 -3.13 7.29
C ILE A 241 4.21 -4.10 8.29
N TYR A 242 2.97 -4.48 8.04
CA TYR A 242 2.30 -5.55 8.78
C TYR A 242 1.67 -6.55 7.81
N ALA A 243 1.75 -7.82 8.16
CA ALA A 243 0.98 -8.89 7.55
C ALA A 243 -0.07 -9.38 8.55
N ILE A 244 -1.29 -9.61 8.08
CA ILE A 244 -2.43 -10.00 8.90
C ILE A 244 -3.02 -11.32 8.36
N GLU A 245 -3.33 -12.23 9.28
CA GLU A 245 -3.78 -13.59 9.00
C GLU A 245 -5.17 -13.61 8.38
N ARG A 246 -5.19 -13.66 7.05
CA ARG A 246 -6.38 -13.54 6.22
C ARG A 246 -7.40 -14.65 6.45
N ASP A 247 -6.96 -15.90 6.59
CA ASP A 247 -7.86 -17.05 6.68
C ASP A 247 -8.71 -17.00 7.95
N LEU A 248 -8.15 -16.54 9.07
CA LEU A 248 -8.91 -16.36 10.32
C LEU A 248 -9.90 -15.20 10.23
N ILE A 249 -9.54 -14.10 9.55
CA ILE A 249 -10.47 -12.99 9.28
C ILE A 249 -11.66 -13.44 8.44
N LEU A 250 -11.40 -14.19 7.36
CA LEU A 250 -12.44 -14.67 6.46
C LEU A 250 -13.37 -15.69 7.13
N ALA A 251 -12.88 -16.42 8.12
CA ALA A 251 -13.65 -17.36 8.91
C ALA A 251 -14.42 -16.71 10.08
N GLY A 252 -14.22 -15.42 10.36
CA GLY A 252 -14.86 -14.76 11.51
C GLY A 252 -14.26 -15.20 12.86
N GLU A 253 -13.01 -15.66 12.87
CA GLU A 253 -12.35 -16.22 14.05
C GLU A 253 -11.82 -15.10 14.97
N ALA A 254 -11.72 -15.39 16.28
CA ALA A 254 -11.57 -14.34 17.29
C ALA A 254 -10.18 -13.66 17.36
N SER A 255 -9.13 -14.31 16.85
CA SER A 255 -7.74 -13.92 17.15
C SER A 255 -6.77 -14.09 15.96
N PRO A 256 -7.05 -13.45 14.81
CA PRO A 256 -6.11 -13.44 13.68
C PRO A 256 -4.74 -12.89 14.10
N GLN A 257 -3.66 -13.52 13.67
CA GLN A 257 -2.31 -13.04 13.95
C GLN A 257 -1.96 -11.80 13.13
N MET A 258 -1.09 -10.96 13.69
CA MET A 258 -0.44 -9.84 12.99
C MET A 258 1.07 -9.89 13.22
N VAL A 259 1.83 -9.76 12.14
CA VAL A 259 3.30 -9.79 12.14
C VAL A 259 3.82 -8.51 11.53
N GLY A 260 4.76 -7.84 12.19
CA GLY A 260 5.29 -6.54 11.77
C GLY A 260 6.79 -6.57 11.49
N PHE A 261 7.20 -5.76 10.51
CA PHE A 261 8.58 -5.65 10.03
C PHE A 261 8.99 -4.19 9.81
N PRO A 262 10.27 -3.84 10.08
CA PRO A 262 10.87 -2.64 9.53
C PRO A 262 11.13 -2.80 8.02
N LEU A 263 11.61 -1.72 7.38
CA LEU A 263 12.09 -1.72 6.00
C LEU A 263 13.62 -1.52 5.97
N PRO A 264 14.43 -2.60 6.06
CA PRO A 264 15.89 -2.49 6.15
C PRO A 264 16.50 -1.57 5.10
N ASP A 265 17.44 -0.72 5.53
CA ASP A 265 18.15 0.24 4.70
C ASP A 265 17.29 1.24 3.93
N ILE A 266 16.01 1.42 4.27
CA ILE A 266 15.21 2.50 3.70
C ILE A 266 15.78 3.88 4.10
N VAL A 267 15.75 4.80 3.14
CA VAL A 267 16.00 6.23 3.33
C VAL A 267 14.73 6.97 2.91
N THR A 268 14.18 7.79 3.79
CA THR A 268 12.98 8.58 3.50
C THR A 268 13.33 10.07 3.51
N ALA A 269 12.50 10.87 2.84
CA ALA A 269 12.62 12.34 2.83
C ALA A 269 11.38 12.99 3.46
N GLY A 270 11.06 12.58 4.70
CA GLY A 270 9.83 12.98 5.38
C GLY A 270 8.73 11.94 5.20
N PHE A 271 7.56 12.37 4.71
CA PHE A 271 6.46 11.49 4.32
C PHE A 271 6.95 10.41 3.37
N TYR A 272 6.42 9.22 3.51
CA TYR A 272 6.76 8.09 2.66
C TYR A 272 5.61 7.10 2.62
N SER A 273 5.43 6.42 1.48
CA SER A 273 4.39 5.41 1.34
C SER A 273 4.90 4.21 0.53
N PRO A 274 5.57 3.24 1.17
CA PRO A 274 5.96 2.00 0.51
C PRO A 274 4.70 1.18 0.20
N LEU A 275 4.73 0.32 -0.81
CA LEU A 275 3.55 -0.43 -1.24
C LEU A 275 3.88 -1.90 -1.43
N ALA A 276 3.10 -2.78 -0.80
CA ALA A 276 3.12 -4.20 -1.09
C ALA A 276 2.45 -4.48 -2.44
N PHE A 277 2.86 -5.55 -3.12
CA PHE A 277 2.17 -5.95 -4.34
C PHE A 277 0.81 -6.57 -4.00
N ASN A 278 -0.18 -6.26 -4.84
CA ASN A 278 -1.51 -6.86 -4.77
C ASN A 278 -1.62 -8.01 -5.77
N GLY A 279 -2.05 -9.18 -5.29
CA GLY A 279 -2.41 -10.32 -6.13
C GLY A 279 -3.50 -9.96 -7.13
N ASN A 280 -3.33 -10.33 -8.39
CA ASN A 280 -4.28 -10.04 -9.45
C ASN A 280 -4.47 -11.26 -10.35
N GLY A 281 -5.65 -11.40 -10.94
CA GLY A 281 -6.05 -12.53 -11.77
C GLY A 281 -6.83 -13.60 -11.02
N SER A 282 -7.21 -14.67 -11.72
CA SER A 282 -8.08 -15.73 -11.19
C SER A 282 -7.35 -16.77 -10.33
N VAL A 283 -6.02 -16.71 -10.26
CA VAL A 283 -5.19 -17.63 -9.48
C VAL A 283 -4.41 -16.79 -8.47
N PRO A 284 -4.50 -17.09 -7.17
CA PRO A 284 -3.71 -16.38 -6.17
C PRO A 284 -2.22 -16.64 -6.41
N PRO A 285 -1.35 -15.65 -6.13
CA PRO A 285 0.09 -15.87 -6.11
C PRO A 285 0.48 -17.01 -5.13
N PRO A 286 1.68 -17.59 -5.22
CA PRO A 286 2.17 -18.49 -4.18
C PRO A 286 2.30 -17.76 -2.83
N ALA A 287 2.08 -18.48 -1.73
CA ALA A 287 2.32 -17.97 -0.38
C ALA A 287 3.79 -17.59 -0.18
N GLY A 288 4.01 -16.57 0.66
CA GLY A 288 5.30 -15.95 0.85
C GLY A 288 5.79 -15.16 -0.36
N ASN A 289 7.04 -14.74 -0.25
CA ASN A 289 7.75 -13.91 -1.22
C ASN A 289 6.98 -12.66 -1.65
N VAL A 290 6.30 -12.00 -0.71
CA VAL A 290 5.49 -10.82 -0.99
C VAL A 290 6.40 -9.63 -1.23
N PRO A 291 6.42 -9.04 -2.44
CA PRO A 291 7.28 -7.90 -2.70
C PRO A 291 6.67 -6.63 -2.10
N VAL A 292 7.51 -5.82 -1.46
CA VAL A 292 7.21 -4.46 -1.03
C VAL A 292 8.16 -3.52 -1.75
N THR A 293 7.64 -2.45 -2.36
CA THR A 293 8.44 -1.53 -3.17
C THR A 293 8.44 -0.11 -2.59
N TYR A 294 9.52 0.61 -2.84
CA TYR A 294 9.64 2.04 -2.54
C TYR A 294 10.64 2.72 -3.49
N VAL A 295 10.41 3.99 -3.80
CA VAL A 295 11.29 4.80 -4.66
C VAL A 295 12.29 5.59 -3.83
N GLN A 296 13.52 5.77 -4.35
CA GLN A 296 14.52 6.63 -3.75
C GLN A 296 15.20 7.52 -4.79
N ASP A 297 15.22 8.82 -4.49
CA ASP A 297 15.74 9.87 -5.37
C ASP A 297 17.12 10.37 -4.89
N ASN A 298 18.04 10.60 -5.82
CA ASN A 298 19.42 11.04 -5.59
C ASN A 298 19.56 12.44 -4.96
N THR A 299 18.47 13.20 -4.89
CA THR A 299 18.38 14.46 -4.15
C THR A 299 18.37 14.24 -2.64
N TRP A 300 18.00 13.04 -2.17
CA TRP A 300 17.83 12.74 -0.76
C TRP A 300 19.17 12.45 -0.09
N ALA A 301 19.33 12.94 1.14
CA ALA A 301 20.55 12.71 1.91
C ALA A 301 20.75 11.19 2.15
N GLY A 302 21.87 10.65 1.68
CA GLY A 302 22.19 9.22 1.80
C GLY A 302 21.79 8.38 0.58
N VAL A 303 21.23 8.98 -0.47
CA VAL A 303 20.92 8.34 -1.74
C VAL A 303 21.85 8.89 -2.82
N SER A 304 22.59 8.01 -3.50
CA SER A 304 23.58 8.42 -4.51
C SER A 304 23.08 8.34 -5.96
N SER A 305 22.07 7.53 -6.22
CA SER A 305 21.45 7.32 -7.54
C SER A 305 19.96 7.09 -7.39
N ASP A 306 19.21 7.40 -8.45
CA ASP A 306 17.77 7.18 -8.53
C ASP A 306 17.48 5.69 -8.71
N HIS A 307 16.69 5.11 -7.81
CA HIS A 307 16.42 3.67 -7.84
C HIS A 307 15.10 3.30 -7.19
N LEU A 308 14.68 2.06 -7.43
CA LEU A 308 13.64 1.40 -6.65
C LEU A 308 14.28 0.41 -5.68
N LYS A 309 13.72 0.31 -4.49
CA LYS A 309 14.00 -0.78 -3.56
C LYS A 309 12.83 -1.75 -3.53
N VAL A 310 13.16 -3.03 -3.54
CA VAL A 310 12.19 -4.12 -3.41
C VAL A 310 12.63 -5.04 -2.27
N TRP A 311 11.79 -5.16 -1.25
CA TRP A 311 11.94 -6.12 -0.17
C TRP A 311 11.02 -7.30 -0.39
N THR A 312 11.38 -8.46 0.14
CA THR A 312 10.57 -9.67 0.07
C THR A 312 10.18 -10.09 1.48
N VAL A 313 8.88 -10.13 1.75
CA VAL A 313 8.31 -10.57 3.04
C VAL A 313 7.85 -12.03 2.94
N ASN A 314 8.19 -12.83 3.94
CA ASN A 314 7.75 -14.21 4.10
C ASN A 314 7.16 -14.40 5.50
N VAL A 315 5.90 -14.82 5.57
CA VAL A 315 5.21 -15.04 6.86
C VAL A 315 5.06 -16.53 7.13
N ASP A 316 5.37 -16.94 8.36
CA ASP A 316 5.09 -18.27 8.87
C ASP A 316 4.01 -18.18 9.95
N TRP A 317 2.74 -18.37 9.59
CA TRP A 317 1.63 -18.35 10.54
C TRP A 317 1.72 -19.44 11.62
N SER A 318 2.40 -20.55 11.33
CA SER A 318 2.63 -21.61 12.33
C SER A 318 3.69 -21.23 13.36
N SER A 319 4.63 -20.37 12.97
CA SER A 319 5.70 -19.85 13.81
C SER A 319 5.99 -18.38 13.45
N PRO A 320 5.18 -17.41 13.91
CA PRO A 320 5.30 -16.02 13.47
C PRO A 320 6.70 -15.40 13.68
N ALA A 321 7.43 -15.84 14.70
CA ALA A 321 8.82 -15.43 14.96
C ALA A 321 9.83 -15.92 13.91
N SER A 322 9.48 -16.94 13.13
CA SER A 322 10.28 -17.44 12.00
C SER A 322 10.03 -16.66 10.72
N SER A 323 9.05 -15.75 10.69
CA SER A 323 8.79 -14.87 9.55
C SER A 323 9.97 -13.93 9.30
N THR A 324 10.18 -13.55 8.04
CA THR A 324 11.35 -12.77 7.61
C THR A 324 11.02 -11.68 6.60
N ILE A 325 11.83 -10.63 6.59
CA ILE A 325 11.97 -9.68 5.49
C ILE A 325 13.41 -9.72 4.97
N SER A 326 13.60 -9.59 3.66
CA SER A 326 14.92 -9.49 3.06
C SER A 326 15.61 -8.15 3.31
N ASP A 327 16.89 -8.06 2.98
CA ASP A 327 17.49 -6.78 2.58
C ASP A 327 16.85 -6.31 1.25
N PRO A 328 16.86 -5.00 0.92
CA PRO A 328 16.29 -4.54 -0.33
C PRO A 328 17.15 -4.98 -1.53
N GLU A 329 16.50 -5.54 -2.55
CA GLU A 329 17.03 -5.51 -3.91
C GLU A 329 16.96 -4.09 -4.45
N ILE A 330 18.06 -3.60 -5.02
CA ILE A 330 18.12 -2.30 -5.68
C ILE A 330 17.95 -2.49 -7.17
N ILE A 331 16.89 -1.90 -7.72
CA ILE A 331 16.64 -1.80 -9.16
C ILE A 331 17.06 -0.41 -9.60
N GLU A 332 18.22 -0.32 -10.26
CA GLU A 332 18.70 0.94 -10.84
C GLU A 332 17.74 1.44 -11.92
N THR A 333 17.50 2.74 -11.93
CA THR A 333 16.63 3.38 -12.90
C THR A 333 17.40 4.37 -13.78
N GLU A 334 16.81 4.77 -14.90
CA GLU A 334 17.24 6.01 -15.54
C GLU A 334 16.93 7.17 -14.58
N PRO A 335 17.78 8.22 -14.52
CA PRO A 335 17.55 9.34 -13.62
C PRO A 335 16.14 9.91 -13.77
N PHE A 336 15.50 10.20 -12.65
CA PHE A 336 14.16 10.79 -12.58
C PHE A 336 14.14 11.94 -11.58
N ASP A 337 13.05 12.70 -11.58
CA ASP A 337 12.84 13.80 -10.65
C ASP A 337 11.59 13.52 -9.80
N GLY A 338 11.82 13.13 -8.55
CA GLY A 338 10.80 12.97 -7.52
C GLY A 338 10.68 14.20 -6.61
N TRP A 339 11.49 15.25 -6.81
CA TRP A 339 11.61 16.39 -5.91
C TRP A 339 10.98 17.65 -6.51
N PHE A 340 9.78 17.99 -6.06
CA PHE A 340 8.96 19.07 -6.57
C PHE A 340 8.88 20.27 -5.62
N ASP A 341 8.88 21.47 -6.18
CA ASP A 341 8.77 22.75 -5.45
C ASP A 341 9.76 22.89 -4.26
N GLY A 342 10.98 22.37 -4.43
CA GLY A 342 12.00 22.39 -3.39
C GLY A 342 11.73 21.44 -2.21
N GLY A 343 10.90 20.40 -2.41
CA GLY A 343 10.49 19.44 -1.39
C GLY A 343 9.30 19.90 -0.54
N SER A 344 8.56 20.91 -1.03
CA SER A 344 7.37 21.41 -0.36
C SER A 344 6.25 20.38 -0.40
N PHE A 345 5.53 20.18 0.71
CA PHE A 345 4.29 19.39 0.81
C PHE A 345 3.07 20.06 0.17
N SER A 346 3.26 21.21 -0.47
CA SER A 346 2.23 22.02 -1.10
C SER A 346 2.60 22.21 -2.56
N ASN A 347 2.21 21.25 -3.41
CA ASN A 347 2.53 21.20 -4.84
C ASN A 347 1.31 21.40 -5.74
N LEU A 348 0.18 20.78 -5.37
CA LEU A 348 -1.01 20.70 -6.21
C LEU A 348 -2.19 21.41 -5.53
N PRO A 349 -2.85 22.35 -6.23
CA PRO A 349 -3.99 23.05 -5.67
C PRO A 349 -5.19 22.12 -5.46
N GLN A 350 -5.95 22.40 -4.41
CA GLN A 350 -7.23 21.76 -4.12
C GLN A 350 -8.38 22.73 -4.42
N PRO A 351 -9.62 22.25 -4.66
CA PRO A 351 -10.76 23.13 -4.95
C PRO A 351 -11.06 24.09 -3.79
N SER A 352 -10.71 23.67 -2.58
CA SER A 352 -10.67 24.47 -1.37
C SER A 352 -9.58 23.92 -0.44
N GLY A 353 -9.15 24.71 0.56
CA GLY A 353 -8.12 24.30 1.53
C GLY A 353 -6.68 24.48 1.03
N PRO A 354 -5.68 23.91 1.74
CA PRO A 354 -4.27 24.04 1.37
C PRO A 354 -3.92 23.21 0.13
N ASP A 355 -2.79 23.52 -0.51
CA ASP A 355 -2.23 22.68 -1.57
C ASP A 355 -1.70 21.37 -0.97
N ILE A 356 -1.82 20.27 -1.73
CA ILE A 356 -1.35 18.92 -1.33
C ILE A 356 -0.03 18.56 -1.99
N ASP A 357 0.63 17.57 -1.38
CA ASP A 357 1.81 16.94 -1.92
C ASP A 357 1.47 16.17 -3.21
N CYS A 358 2.40 16.18 -4.16
CA CYS A 358 2.27 15.42 -5.40
C CYS A 358 2.73 13.95 -5.28
N LEU A 359 2.89 13.45 -4.05
CA LEU A 359 3.38 12.12 -3.70
C LEU A 359 4.83 11.90 -4.16
N GLN A 360 5.70 12.77 -3.65
CA GLN A 360 7.14 12.83 -4.00
C GLN A 360 7.94 11.61 -3.55
N ALA A 361 7.38 10.85 -2.61
CA ALA A 361 8.03 9.77 -1.88
C ALA A 361 7.10 8.56 -1.74
N THR A 362 6.57 8.06 -2.87
CA THR A 362 5.64 6.92 -2.90
C THR A 362 5.95 5.95 -4.04
#